data_AF-A0A2M7SRK9-F1
#
_entry.id   AF-A0A2M7SRK9-F1
#
_cell.length_a   1.000
_cell.length_b   1.000
_cell.length_c   1.000
_cell.angle_alpha   90.00
_cell.angle_beta   90.00
_cell.angle_gamma   90.00
#
_symmetry.space_group_name_H-M   'P 1'
#
loop_
_entity.id
_entity.type
_entity.pdbx_description
1 polymer ?
#
loop_
_entity_poly.entity_id
_entity_poly.type
_entity_poly.pdbx_seq_one_letter_code
_entity_poly.pdbx_strand_id
1 'polypeptide(L)' 'MAVIAVFNQKGGVGKTTTCLNVTAALYMAQQNPIALDMDPQGHLSLSSGIGHVKADMTMAAFFKHNRPLAELLH' A
#
# COMPACT_ATOMS: atom_id res chain seq x y z
N MET A 1 13.78 -10.42 -4.57
CA MET A 1 12.60 -9.57 -4.36
C MET A 1 13.07 -8.15 -4.10
N ALA A 2 12.64 -7.18 -4.90
CA ALA A 2 12.98 -5.77 -4.68
C ALA A 2 11.94 -5.13 -3.74
N VAL A 3 12.39 -4.29 -2.81
CA VAL A 3 11.53 -3.51 -1.91
C VAL A 3 11.80 -2.03 -2.17
N ILE A 4 10.75 -1.29 -2.53
CA ILE A 4 10.85 0.12 -2.92
C ILE A 4 9.99 0.94 -1.96
N ALA A 5 10.63 1.86 -1.23
CA ALA A 5 9.92 2.81 -0.37
C ALA A 5 9.84 4.18 -1.07
N VAL A 6 8.63 4.67 -1.29
CA VAL A 6 8.40 6.03 -1.82
C VAL A 6 8.11 6.96 -0.64
N PHE A 7 9.11 7.78 -0.28
CA PHE A 7 9.03 8.65 0.89
C PHE A 7 9.37 10.10 0.55
N ASN A 8 8.66 11.03 1.17
CA ASN A 8 8.93 12.47 1.16
C ASN A 8 8.14 13.14 2.30
N GLN A 9 8.80 13.96 3.11
CA GLN A 9 8.19 14.63 4.25
C GLN A 9 7.11 15.66 3.86
N LYS A 10 7.16 16.20 2.64
CA LYS A 10 6.19 17.20 2.17
C LYS A 10 4.90 16.52 1.70
N GLY A 11 3.76 17.05 2.11
CA GLY A 11 2.43 16.66 1.62
C GLY A 11 2.21 17.10 0.16
N GLY A 12 1.37 16.37 -0.58
CA GLY A 12 0.96 16.77 -1.94
C GLY A 12 2.03 16.68 -3.03
N VAL A 13 3.11 15.93 -2.82
CA VAL A 13 4.23 15.77 -3.77
C VAL A 13 4.13 14.53 -4.66
N GLY A 14 2.97 13.89 -4.71
CA GLY A 14 2.73 12.76 -5.61
C GLY A 14 3.16 11.37 -5.10
N LYS A 15 3.53 11.20 -3.82
CA LYS A 15 3.94 9.88 -3.26
C LYS A 15 2.95 8.75 -3.58
N THR A 16 1.68 8.94 -3.24
CA THR A 16 0.61 7.96 -3.49
C THR A 16 0.43 7.73 -4.99
N THR A 17 0.44 8.79 -5.80
CA THR A 17 0.34 8.72 -7.26
C THR A 17 1.48 7.89 -7.85
N THR A 18 2.70 8.08 -7.37
CA THR A 18 3.87 7.29 -7.77
C THR A 18 3.71 5.82 -7.37
N CYS A 19 3.38 5.52 -6.11
CA CYS A 19 3.16 4.14 -5.66
C CYS A 19 2.10 3.42 -6.51
N LEU A 20 0.95 4.07 -6.74
CA LEU A 20 -0.15 3.50 -7.51
C LEU A 20 0.28 3.17 -8.94
N ASN A 21 0.87 4.14 -9.65
CA ASN A 21 1.22 3.97 -11.06
C ASN A 21 2.41 3.03 -11.27
N VAL A 22 3.42 3.04 -10.38
CA VAL A 22 4.53 2.08 -10.45
C VAL A 22 4.02 0.65 -10.21
N THR A 23 3.13 0.45 -9.23
CA THR A 23 2.50 -0.86 -8.98
C THR A 23 1.68 -1.30 -10.19
N ALA A 24 0.85 -0.43 -10.75
CA ALA A 24 0.06 -0.74 -11.94
C ALA A 24 0.95 -1.11 -13.14
N ALA A 25 2.01 -0.34 -13.40
CA ALA A 25 2.95 -0.61 -14.49
C ALA A 25 3.68 -1.96 -14.31
N LEU A 26 4.12 -2.28 -13.09
CA LEU A 26 4.75 -3.57 -12.78
C LEU A 26 3.77 -4.74 -12.96
N TYR A 27 2.51 -4.55 -12.57
CA TYR A 27 1.46 -5.54 -12.79
C TYR A 27 1.21 -5.77 -14.29
N MET A 28 1.09 -4.70 -15.07
CA MET A 28 0.96 -4.76 -16.54
C MET A 28 2.18 -5.44 -17.21
N ALA A 29 3.36 -5.35 -16.60
CA ALA A 29 4.58 -6.04 -17.01
C ALA A 29 4.69 -7.49 -16.49
N GLN A 30 3.60 -8.07 -15.98
CA GLN A 30 3.51 -9.44 -15.45
C GLN A 30 4.47 -9.74 -14.28
N GLN A 31 4.80 -8.73 -13.47
CA GLN A 31 5.74 -8.87 -12.33
C GLN A 31 5.06 -9.15 -10.97
N ASN A 32 3.73 -9.28 -10.91
CA ASN A 32 2.95 -9.55 -9.68
C ASN A 32 3.38 -8.70 -8.46
N PRO A 33 3.36 -7.36 -8.56
CA PRO A 33 3.80 -6.49 -7.46
C PRO A 33 2.81 -6.50 -6.29
N ILE A 34 3.33 -6.22 -5.09
CA ILE A 34 2.53 -5.99 -3.88
C ILE A 34 2.72 -4.53 -3.48
N ALA A 35 1.61 -3.83 -3.25
CA ALA A 35 1.61 -2.47 -2.72
C ALA A 35 1.22 -2.47 -1.24
N LEU A 36 1.95 -1.70 -0.43
CA LEU A 36 1.67 -1.52 0.99
C LEU A 36 1.33 -0.05 1.25
N ASP A 37 0.12 0.22 1.77
CA ASP A 37 -0.27 1.55 2.22
C ASP A 37 0.12 1.73 3.69
N MET A 38 1.15 2.54 3.92
CA MET A 38 1.64 2.87 5.27
C MET A 38 1.24 4.29 5.72
N ASP A 39 0.41 4.99 4.94
CA ASP A 39 -0.15 6.28 5.33
C ASP A 39 -1.50 6.05 6.04
N PRO A 40 -1.69 6.51 7.29
CA PRO A 40 -2.97 6.38 7.99
C PRO A 40 -4.17 6.98 7.24
N GLN A 41 -3.95 7.86 6.26
CA GLN A 41 -5.01 8.40 5.41
C GLN A 41 -5.55 7.38 4.39
N GLY A 42 -4.82 6.30 4.10
CA GLY A 42 -5.31 5.20 3.27
C GLY A 42 -5.51 5.56 1.79
N HIS A 43 -4.89 6.63 1.28
CA HIS A 43 -5.13 7.12 -0.07
C HIS A 43 -4.69 6.14 -1.17
N LEU A 44 -3.68 5.30 -0.92
CA LEU A 44 -3.27 4.29 -1.90
C LEU A 44 -4.32 3.18 -1.96
N SER A 45 -4.78 2.68 -0.82
CA SER A 45 -5.86 1.68 -0.75
C SER A 45 -7.12 2.18 -1.46
N LEU A 46 -7.59 3.39 -1.13
CA LEU A 46 -8.78 3.99 -1.73
C LEU A 46 -8.63 4.14 -3.26
N SER A 47 -7.48 4.63 -3.73
CA SER A 47 -7.23 4.82 -5.17
C SER A 47 -7.12 3.50 -5.93
N SER A 48 -6.76 2.41 -5.25
CA SER A 48 -6.75 1.04 -5.77
C SER A 48 -8.13 0.35 -5.70
N GLY A 49 -9.18 1.05 -5.29
CA GLY A 49 -10.54 0.50 -5.17
C GLY A 49 -10.79 -0.28 -3.87
N ILE A 50 -9.87 -0.23 -2.90
CA ILE A 50 -9.98 -0.90 -1.61
C ILE A 50 -10.48 0.13 -0.57
N GLY A 51 -11.76 0.06 -0.24
CA GLY A 51 -12.42 0.94 0.73
C GLY A 51 -13.11 0.17 1.86
N HIS A 52 -13.39 0.85 2.98
CA HIS A 52 -14.12 0.30 4.14
C HIS A 52 -13.52 -0.97 4.75
N VAL A 53 -12.19 -1.09 4.78
CA VAL A 53 -11.49 -2.22 5.40
C VAL A 53 -11.49 -2.07 6.92
N LYS A 54 -11.78 -3.16 7.65
CA LYS A 54 -11.67 -3.18 9.12
C LYS A 54 -10.22 -2.93 9.52
N ALA A 55 -9.97 -2.12 10.56
CA ALA A 55 -8.63 -1.81 11.03
C ALA A 55 -7.76 -3.06 11.27
N ASP A 56 -8.37 -4.15 11.75
CA ASP A 56 -7.73 -5.45 11.99
C ASP A 56 -7.26 -6.19 10.73
N MET A 57 -7.65 -5.71 9.55
CA MET A 57 -7.27 -6.21 8.22
C MET A 57 -6.39 -5.21 7.46
N THR A 58 -5.73 -4.28 8.17
CA THR A 58 -4.84 -3.27 7.58
C THR A 58 -3.44 -3.33 8.18
N MET A 59 -2.51 -2.53 7.65
CA MET A 59 -1.18 -2.34 8.22
C MET A 59 -1.19 -1.94 9.70
N ALA A 60 -2.27 -1.30 10.19
CA ALA A 60 -2.41 -0.99 11.61
C ALA A 60 -2.36 -2.27 12.49
N ALA A 61 -2.97 -3.37 12.04
CA ALA A 61 -2.98 -4.64 12.76
C ALA A 61 -1.61 -5.33 12.76
N PHE A 62 -0.85 -5.19 11.66
CA PHE A 62 0.54 -5.65 11.60
C PHE A 62 1.37 -4.99 12.71
N PHE A 63 1.31 -3.66 12.83
CA PHE A 63 2.10 -2.92 13.82
C PHE A 63 1.60 -3.05 15.27
N LYS A 64 0.28 -3.12 15.48
CA LYS A 64 -0.31 -3.13 16.83
C LYS A 64 -0.47 -4.52 17.42
N HIS A 65 -0.74 -5.52 16.58
CA HIS A 65 -1.15 -6.85 17.01
C HIS A 65 -0.23 -7.96 16.49
N ASN A 66 0.89 -7.62 15.84
CA ASN A 66 1.80 -8.56 15.19
C ASN A 66 1.09 -9.53 14.26
N ARG A 67 -0.02 -9.09 13.64
CA ARG A 67 -0.77 -9.92 12.71
C ARG A 67 0.10 -10.22 11.48
N PRO A 68 0.23 -11.47 11.02
CA PRO A 68 1.07 -11.80 9.87
C PRO A 68 0.65 -11.01 8.62
N LEU A 69 1.63 -10.41 7.93
CA LEU A 69 1.36 -9.62 6.70
C LEU A 69 0.62 -10.43 5.64
N ALA A 70 0.88 -11.75 5.55
CA ALA A 70 0.21 -12.65 4.62
C ALA A 70 -1.31 -12.72 4.81
N GLU A 71 -1.82 -12.46 6.02
CA GLU A 71 -3.27 -12.42 6.30
C GLU A 71 -3.93 -11.09 5.90
N LEU A 72 -3.12 -10.07 5.57
CA LEU A 72 -3.56 -8.73 5.24
C LEU A 72 -3.57 -8.46 3.73
N LEU A 73 -3.05 -9.39 2.93
CA LEU A 73 -3.06 -9.28 1.47
C LEU A 73 -4.46 -9.60 0.93
N HIS A 74 -4.92 -8.79 -0.02
CA HIS A 74 -6.22 -8.91 -0.70
C HIS A 74 -6.04 -9.38 -2.14
#